data_AF-A0A9E6RUL4-F1
#
_entry.id   AF-A0A9E6RUL4-F1
#
_cell.length_a   1.000
_cell.length_b   1.000
_cell.length_c   1.000
_cell.angle_alpha   90.00
_cell.angle_beta   90.00
_cell.angle_gamma   90.00
#
_symmetry.space_group_name_H-M   'P 1'
#
loop_
_entity.id
_entity.type
_entity.pdbx_description
1 polymer ?
#
loop_
_entity_poly.entity_id
_entity_poly.type
_entity_poly.pdbx_seq_one_letter_code
_entity_poly.pdbx_strand_id
1 'polypeptide(L)'
;MNTEQILLEKWRILPLEKQEQVLKFVDYLTQTNPDQQSLSAHQPRTSLGEKLLAIREKIMLEQAPITSWEDLEQEISARRGEQD
;
A
#
# COMPACT_ATOMS: atom_id res chain seq x y z
N MET A 1 12.47 23.95 6.78
CA MET A 1 12.45 23.09 5.57
C MET A 1 12.06 21.69 5.98
N ASN A 2 11.19 21.05 5.20
CA ASN A 2 10.81 19.65 5.42
C ASN A 2 11.89 18.71 4.83
N THR A 3 12.03 17.51 5.38
CA THR A 3 12.99 16.48 4.94
C THR A 3 12.85 16.17 3.46
N GLU A 4 11.61 16.11 2.95
CA GLU A 4 11.32 15.90 1.53
C GLU A 4 11.89 17.02 0.65
N GLN A 5 11.75 18.28 1.08
CA GLN A 5 12.26 19.43 0.35
C GLN A 5 13.79 19.40 0.25
N ILE A 6 14.47 19.01 1.35
CA ILE A 6 15.93 18.87 1.39
C ILE A 6 16.41 17.76 0.44
N LEU A 7 15.69 16.65 0.38
CA LEU A 7 16.01 15.55 -0.54
C LEU A 7 15.86 15.97 -2.00
N LEU A 8 14.78 16.68 -2.34
CA LEU A 8 14.54 17.18 -3.69
C LEU A 8 15.59 18.21 -4.13
N GLU A 9 16.00 19.11 -3.25
CA GLU A 9 17.09 20.06 -3.56
C GLU A 9 18.41 19.34 -3.81
N LYS A 10 18.79 18.40 -2.93
CA LYS A 10 20.01 17.60 -3.11
C LYS A 10 19.96 16.80 -4.41
N TRP A 11 18.83 16.16 -4.71
CA TRP A 11 18.62 15.38 -5.93
C TRP A 11 18.84 16.20 -7.21
N ARG A 12 18.30 17.42 -7.26
CA ARG A 12 18.41 18.31 -8.43
C ARG A 12 19.84 18.76 -8.74
N ILE A 13 20.72 18.79 -7.74
CA ILE A 13 22.12 19.19 -7.89
C ILE A 13 22.99 18.03 -8.37
N LEU A 14 22.55 16.78 -8.17
CA LEU A 14 23.34 15.60 -8.53
C LEU A 14 23.42 15.40 -10.06
N PRO A 15 24.61 15.06 -10.60
CA PRO A 15 24.74 14.57 -11.98
C PRO A 15 23.98 13.26 -12.20
N LEU A 16 23.59 13.00 -13.45
CA LEU A 16 22.78 11.82 -13.84
C LEU A 16 23.36 10.48 -13.34
N GLU A 17 24.68 10.30 -13.46
CA GLU A 17 25.35 9.09 -12.99
C GLU A 17 25.21 8.87 -11.47
N LYS A 18 25.20 9.96 -10.71
CA LYS A 18 25.04 9.92 -9.24
C LYS A 18 23.57 9.74 -8.85
N GLN A 19 22.64 10.24 -9.65
CA GLN A 19 21.22 9.96 -9.46
C GLN A 19 20.93 8.46 -9.61
N GLU A 20 21.47 7.80 -10.63
CA GLU A 20 21.34 6.35 -10.80
C GLU A 20 21.94 5.55 -9.63
N GLN A 21 23.08 5.98 -9.08
CA GLN A 21 23.67 5.36 -7.89
C GLN A 21 22.77 5.48 -6.66
N VAL A 22 22.10 6.62 -6.49
CA VAL A 22 21.15 6.83 -5.38
C VAL A 22 19.91 5.96 -5.56
N LEU A 23 19.34 5.82 -6.77
CA LEU A 23 18.20 4.93 -7.00
C LEU A 23 18.55 3.48 -6.65
N LYS A 24 19.68 2.97 -7.14
CA LYS A 24 20.17 1.62 -6.81
C LYS A 24 20.34 1.43 -5.29
N PHE A 25 20.79 2.47 -4.60
CA PHE A 25 20.94 2.42 -3.14
C PHE A 25 19.58 2.41 -2.43
N VAL A 26 18.60 3.19 -2.87
CA VAL A 26 17.24 3.17 -2.32
C VAL A 26 16.57 1.82 -2.57
N ASP A 27 16.75 1.24 -3.75
CA ASP A 27 16.25 -0.11 -4.09
C ASP A 27 16.89 -1.18 -3.19
N TYR A 28 18.19 -1.07 -2.92
CA TYR A 28 18.87 -1.94 -1.97
C TYR A 28 18.33 -1.76 -0.54
N LEU A 29 18.14 -0.53 -0.09
CA LEU A 29 17.61 -0.25 1.26
C LEU A 29 16.18 -0.78 1.42
N THR A 30 15.33 -0.65 0.41
CA THR A 30 13.96 -1.17 0.45
C THR A 30 13.92 -2.70 0.41
N GLN A 31 14.86 -3.35 -0.29
CA GLN A 31 14.99 -4.81 -0.29
C GLN A 31 15.56 -5.38 1.01
N THR A 32 16.48 -4.66 1.64
CA THR A 32 17.16 -5.10 2.87
C THR A 32 16.42 -4.72 4.15
N ASN A 33 15.36 -3.93 4.03
CA ASN A 33 14.53 -3.53 5.16
C ASN A 33 13.25 -4.40 5.20
N PRO A 34 13.22 -5.46 6.03
CA PRO A 34 12.11 -6.42 6.07
C PRO A 34 10.77 -5.77 6.47
N ASP A 35 10.81 -4.63 7.17
CA ASP A 35 9.62 -3.91 7.60
C ASP A 35 8.89 -3.20 6.44
N GLN A 36 9.58 -2.89 5.33
CA GLN A 36 8.98 -2.19 4.18
C GLN A 36 8.36 -3.13 3.14
N GLN A 37 8.79 -4.39 3.07
CA GLN A 37 8.08 -5.43 2.30
C GLN A 37 6.73 -5.80 2.94
N SER A 38 6.53 -5.49 4.22
CA SER A 38 5.30 -5.82 4.97
C SER A 38 4.16 -4.80 4.79
N LEU A 39 4.38 -3.63 4.19
CA LEU A 39 3.29 -2.66 3.98
C LEU A 39 2.29 -3.11 2.90
N SER A 40 2.68 -4.03 2.01
CA SER A 40 1.82 -4.56 0.95
C SER A 40 1.28 -5.97 1.21
N ALA A 41 1.80 -6.72 2.19
CA ALA A 41 1.33 -8.05 2.51
C ALA A 41 1.17 -8.23 4.03
N HIS A 42 -0.07 -8.11 4.52
CA HIS A 42 -0.38 -8.48 5.89
C HIS A 42 -0.15 -9.98 6.06
N GLN A 43 0.95 -10.35 6.73
CA GLN A 43 1.24 -11.75 7.04
C GLN A 43 0.65 -12.10 8.42
N PRO A 44 -0.38 -12.96 8.48
CA PRO A 44 -1.01 -13.31 9.74
C PRO A 44 -0.03 -14.08 10.64
N ARG A 45 0.06 -13.69 11.92
CA ARG A 45 0.95 -14.33 12.91
C ARG A 45 0.23 -15.37 13.78
N THR A 46 -1.06 -15.58 13.54
CA THR A 46 -1.92 -16.49 14.31
C THR A 46 -2.75 -17.34 13.35
N SER A 47 -3.13 -18.53 13.79
CA SER A 47 -4.01 -19.43 13.03
C SER A 47 -5.39 -18.82 12.75
N LEU A 48 -5.86 -17.91 13.63
CA LEU A 48 -7.06 -17.12 13.38
C LEU A 48 -6.83 -16.11 12.24
N GLY A 49 -5.68 -15.42 12.24
CA GLY A 49 -5.33 -14.47 11.19
C GLY A 49 -5.24 -15.13 9.81
N GLU A 50 -4.70 -16.34 9.72
CA GLU A 50 -4.64 -17.12 8.47
C GLU A 50 -6.05 -17.42 7.94
N LYS A 51 -6.96 -17.84 8.82
CA LYS A 51 -8.36 -18.08 8.48
C LYS A 51 -9.07 -16.81 8.01
N LEU A 52 -8.86 -15.68 8.70
CA LEU A 52 -9.44 -14.40 8.32
C LEU A 52 -8.91 -13.88 6.98
N LEU A 53 -7.62 -14.08 6.70
CA LEU A 53 -7.02 -13.73 5.41
C LEU A 53 -7.63 -14.56 4.28
N ALA A 54 -7.74 -15.89 4.46
CA ALA A 54 -8.37 -16.76 3.47
C ALA A 54 -9.84 -16.40 3.20
N ILE A 55 -10.59 -16.02 4.25
CA ILE A 55 -11.96 -15.52 4.11
C ILE A 55 -11.97 -14.20 3.30
N ARG A 56 -11.08 -13.26 3.61
CA ARG A 56 -10.96 -12.00 2.88
C ARG A 56 -10.64 -12.22 1.40
N GLU A 57 -9.69 -13.08 1.08
CA GLU A 57 -9.31 -13.40 -0.31
C GLU A 57 -10.49 -13.98 -1.09
N LYS A 58 -11.23 -14.92 -0.48
CA LYS A 58 -12.43 -15.49 -1.09
C LYS A 58 -13.49 -14.42 -1.38
N ILE A 59 -13.74 -13.54 -0.41
CA ILE A 59 -14.71 -12.44 -0.55
C ILE A 59 -14.28 -11.48 -1.67
N MET A 60 -13.00 -11.10 -1.73
CA MET A 60 -12.48 -10.20 -2.75
C MET A 60 -12.58 -10.79 -4.17
N LEU A 61 -12.51 -12.12 -4.30
CA LEU A 61 -12.61 -12.82 -5.57
C LEU A 61 -14.07 -12.94 -6.07
N GLU A 62 -15.02 -13.02 -5.13
CA GLU A 62 -16.46 -13.10 -5.42
C GLU A 62 -17.10 -11.72 -5.63
N GLN A 63 -16.50 -10.63 -5.14
CA GLN A 63 -17.05 -9.27 -5.23
C GLN A 63 -16.59 -8.54 -6.49
N ALA A 64 -17.53 -7.85 -7.14
CA ALA A 64 -17.21 -6.91 -8.21
C ALA A 64 -16.41 -5.73 -7.65
N PRO A 65 -15.37 -5.25 -8.36
CA PRO A 65 -14.59 -4.11 -7.90
C PRO A 65 -15.45 -2.84 -7.89
N ILE A 66 -15.45 -2.15 -6.74
CA ILE A 66 -16.07 -0.83 -6.60
C ILE A 66 -15.15 0.18 -7.30
N THR A 67 -15.60 0.72 -8.42
CA THR A 67 -14.80 1.65 -9.25
C THR A 67 -15.22 3.11 -9.13
N SER A 68 -16.36 3.39 -8.48
CA SER A 68 -16.92 4.73 -8.29
C SER A 68 -17.15 5.06 -6.82
N TRP A 69 -17.12 6.35 -6.49
CA TRP A 69 -17.51 6.85 -5.17
C TRP A 69 -19.00 6.63 -4.86
N GLU A 70 -19.86 6.68 -5.88
CA GLU A 70 -21.30 6.48 -5.73
C GLU A 70 -21.62 5.02 -5.35
N ASP A 71 -20.97 4.06 -6.01
CA ASP A 71 -21.07 2.63 -5.69
C ASP A 71 -20.62 2.34 -4.25
N LEU A 72 -19.58 3.07 -3.80
CA LEU A 72 -19.04 2.94 -2.46
C LEU A 72 -20.02 3.46 -1.40
N GLU A 73 -20.66 4.61 -1.65
CA GLU A 73 -21.68 5.16 -0.76
C GLU A 73 -22.92 4.26 -0.68
N GLN A 74 -23.38 3.71 -1.80
CA GLN A 74 -24.49 2.76 -1.83
C GLN A 74 -24.21 1.50 -0.99
N GLU A 75 -23.01 0.92 -1.14
CA GLU A 75 -22.59 -0.24 -0.33
C GLU A 75 -22.52 0.10 1.17
N ILE A 76 -22.03 1.31 1.52
CA ILE A 76 -22.00 1.77 2.92
C ILE A 76 -23.41 1.89 3.48
N SER A 77 -24.33 2.54 2.76
CA SER A 77 -25.71 2.73 3.22
C SER A 77 -26.47 1.41 3.31
N ALA A 78 -26.27 0.49 2.37
CA ALA A 78 -26.85 -0.86 2.41
C ALA A 78 -26.37 -1.65 3.64
N ARG A 79 -25.07 -1.59 3.97
CA ARG A 79 -24.52 -2.28 5.15
C ARG A 79 -24.93 -1.68 6.49
N ARG A 80 -25.21 -0.37 6.52
CA ARG A 80 -25.69 0.34 7.71
C ARG A 80 -27.19 0.18 7.92
N GLY A 81 -27.90 -0.38 6.94
CA GLY A 81 -29.36 -0.51 6.98
C GLY A 81 -30.09 0.82 6.77
N GLU A 82 -29.45 1.80 6.12
CA GLU A 82 -30.06 3.11 5.85
C GLU A 82 -31.01 3.09 4.63
N GLN A 83 -31.09 1.95 3.92
CA GLN A 83 -31.99 1.76 2.78
C GLN A 83 -33.32 1.04 3.13
N ASP A 84 -33.57 0.73 4.40
CA ASP A 84 -34.85 0.15 4.89
C ASP A 84 -35.75 1.17 5.60
#